data_AF-A0AA42YXY4-F1
#
_entry.id   AF-A0AA42YXY4-F1
#
_cell.length_a   1.000
_cell.length_b   1.000
_cell.length_c   1.000
_cell.angle_alpha   90.00
_cell.angle_beta   90.00
_cell.angle_gamma   90.00
#
_symmetry.space_group_name_H-M   'P 1'
#
loop_
_entity.id
_entity.type
_entity.pdbx_description
1 polymer ?
#
loop_
_entity_poly.entity_id
_entity_poly.type
_entity_poly.pdbx_seq_one_letter_code
_entity_poly.pdbx_strand_id
1 'polypeptide(L)'
;MPARLTPRQRAYVRKRVNIPDADPSEVSEELNIVPFLDIVVNIIMFLLMSLTTIAFFSQVEAALPQYRKGGIGSRAAQDEALNLNVTVTSAGVIVSGSGGKLARGCATTAPGKVLTVPARMNGEQDWTGLTTCVTRVKQQFEDETRVTLSADPEVPYEHLVAAMDAVRGDEDQVLFPDVLLSAGIR
;
A
#
# COMPACT_ATOMS: atom_id res chain seq x y z
N MET A 1 -81.69 37.56 -4.64
CA MET A 1 -80.82 37.75 -3.46
C MET A 1 -79.76 36.64 -3.46
N PRO A 2 -78.45 36.94 -3.43
CA PRO A 2 -77.44 35.90 -3.37
C PRO A 2 -77.47 35.21 -1.99
N ALA A 3 -77.50 33.88 -1.99
CA ALA A 3 -77.50 33.07 -0.76
C ALA A 3 -76.19 33.28 0.01
N ARG A 4 -76.28 33.74 1.26
CA ARG A 4 -75.09 33.96 2.12
C ARG A 4 -74.64 32.63 2.70
N LEU A 5 -73.38 32.26 2.42
CA LEU A 5 -72.76 31.07 3.01
C LEU A 5 -72.63 31.21 4.53
N THR A 6 -73.01 30.15 5.24
CA THR A 6 -72.81 30.06 6.69
C THR A 6 -71.32 30.11 7.04
N PRO A 7 -70.94 30.53 8.26
CA PRO A 7 -69.54 30.57 8.68
C PRO A 7 -68.82 29.21 8.53
N ARG A 8 -69.53 28.10 8.80
CA ARG A 8 -69.00 26.74 8.63
C ARG A 8 -68.74 26.39 7.17
N GLN A 9 -69.65 26.76 6.27
CA GLN A 9 -69.47 26.55 4.84
C GLN A 9 -68.29 27.38 4.29
N ARG A 10 -68.12 28.62 4.77
CA ARG A 10 -66.96 29.45 4.39
C ARG A 10 -65.63 28.84 4.84
N ALA A 11 -65.57 28.29 6.05
CA ALA A 11 -64.37 27.61 6.54
C ALA A 11 -64.05 26.34 5.71
N TYR A 12 -65.09 25.56 5.37
CA TYR A 12 -64.95 24.36 4.54
C TYR A 12 -64.43 24.71 3.14
N VAL A 13 -65.01 25.73 2.50
CA VAL A 13 -64.59 26.21 1.17
C VAL A 13 -63.16 26.72 1.23
N ARG A 14 -62.79 27.57 2.21
CA ARG A 14 -61.43 28.10 2.32
C ARG A 14 -60.37 27.01 2.47
N LYS A 15 -60.68 25.93 3.19
CA LYS A 15 -59.77 24.79 3.35
C LYS A 15 -59.60 23.97 2.06
N ARG A 16 -60.65 23.85 1.25
CA ARG A 16 -60.66 23.05 0.01
C ARG A 16 -60.21 23.83 -1.24
N VAL A 17 -60.34 25.15 -1.21
CA VAL A 17 -60.01 26.06 -2.33
C VAL A 17 -58.64 26.71 -2.14
N ASN A 18 -57.95 26.45 -1.02
CA ASN A 18 -56.55 26.79 -0.91
C ASN A 18 -55.75 25.87 -1.85
N ILE A 19 -55.58 26.34 -3.08
CA ILE A 19 -54.62 25.79 -4.04
C ILE A 19 -53.28 26.32 -3.56
N PRO A 20 -52.34 25.45 -3.16
CA PRO A 20 -50.97 25.89 -2.88
C PRO A 20 -50.49 26.64 -4.12
N ASP A 21 -50.03 27.89 -3.95
CA ASP A 21 -49.37 28.60 -5.03
C ASP A 21 -48.25 27.69 -5.57
N ALA A 22 -48.22 27.49 -6.89
CA ALA A 22 -47.15 26.71 -7.51
C ALA A 22 -45.82 27.30 -7.04
N ASP A 23 -44.94 26.44 -6.54
CA ASP A 23 -43.62 26.85 -6.06
C ASP A 23 -42.95 27.64 -7.20
N PRO A 24 -42.43 28.86 -6.97
CA PRO A 24 -41.77 29.64 -8.01
C PRO A 24 -40.63 28.89 -8.72
N SER A 25 -40.12 27.80 -8.13
CA SER A 25 -39.16 26.88 -8.78
C SER A 25 -39.76 25.97 -9.88
N GLU A 26 -41.09 25.80 -9.97
CA GLU A 26 -41.76 25.09 -11.08
C GLU A 26 -42.06 26.01 -12.27
N VAL A 27 -42.03 27.33 -12.06
CA VAL A 27 -42.36 28.36 -13.07
C VAL A 27 -41.09 29.02 -13.64
N SER A 28 -39.96 28.87 -12.95
CA SER A 28 -38.66 29.32 -13.45
C SER A 28 -38.12 28.32 -14.47
N GLU A 29 -37.85 28.78 -15.69
CA GLU A 29 -37.11 28.04 -16.73
C GLU A 29 -35.63 27.82 -16.33
N GLU A 30 -35.25 28.25 -15.13
CA GLU A 30 -33.93 28.06 -14.53
C GLU A 30 -33.83 26.68 -13.85
N LEU A 31 -32.76 25.95 -14.18
CA LEU A 31 -32.48 24.63 -13.64
C LEU A 31 -32.38 24.67 -12.12
N ASN A 32 -33.22 23.90 -11.42
CA ASN A 32 -33.14 23.74 -9.97
C ASN A 32 -31.85 22.98 -9.60
N ILE A 33 -30.86 23.70 -9.08
CA ILE A 33 -29.58 23.14 -8.64
C ILE A 33 -29.64 22.52 -7.23
N VAL A 34 -30.71 22.72 -6.46
CA VAL A 34 -30.81 22.22 -5.08
C VAL A 34 -30.76 20.68 -5.04
N PRO A 35 -31.51 19.94 -5.88
CA PRO A 35 -31.39 18.48 -5.96
C PRO A 35 -30.01 18.02 -6.46
N PHE A 36 -29.40 18.78 -7.38
CA PHE A 36 -28.06 18.45 -7.90
C PHE A 36 -26.99 18.60 -6.81
N LEU A 37 -27.06 19.68 -6.01
CA LEU A 37 -26.16 19.91 -4.90
C LEU A 37 -26.29 18.80 -3.86
N ASP A 38 -27.52 18.39 -3.52
CA ASP A 38 -27.76 17.29 -2.58
C ASP A 38 -27.13 15.97 -3.07
N ILE A 39 -27.30 15.63 -4.36
CA ILE A 39 -26.65 14.46 -4.96
C ILE A 39 -25.12 14.57 -4.88
N VAL A 40 -24.54 15.71 -5.28
CA VAL A 40 -23.08 15.90 -5.29
C VAL A 40 -22.49 15.84 -3.88
N VAL A 41 -23.13 16.47 -2.90
CA VAL A 41 -22.66 16.46 -1.50
C VAL A 41 -22.72 15.05 -0.92
N ASN A 42 -23.80 14.31 -1.19
CA ASN A 42 -23.91 12.90 -0.75
C ASN A 42 -22.85 12.01 -1.41
N ILE A 43 -22.57 12.21 -2.70
CA ILE A 43 -21.49 11.49 -3.41
C ILE A 43 -20.12 11.84 -2.82
N ILE A 44 -19.85 13.11 -2.52
CA ILE A 44 -18.58 13.53 -1.91
C ILE A 44 -18.42 12.88 -0.52
N MET A 45 -19.47 12.83 0.30
CA MET A 45 -19.42 12.17 1.61
C MET A 45 -19.13 10.67 1.48
N PHE A 46 -19.77 9.99 0.52
CA PHE A 46 -19.49 8.58 0.24
C PHE A 46 -18.07 8.36 -0.28
N LEU A 47 -17.58 9.24 -1.16
CA LEU A 47 -16.22 9.19 -1.69
C LEU A 47 -15.20 9.37 -0.57
N LEU A 48 -15.36 10.38 0.28
CA LEU A 48 -14.49 10.62 1.43
C LEU A 48 -14.48 9.42 2.39
N MET A 49 -15.64 8.82 2.66
CA MET A 49 -15.74 7.59 3.47
C MET A 49 -15.01 6.40 2.81
N SER A 50 -15.16 6.22 1.49
CA SER A 50 -14.48 5.14 0.77
C SER A 50 -12.95 5.30 0.81
N LEU A 51 -12.45 6.53 0.62
CA LEU A 51 -11.02 6.83 0.63
C LEU A 51 -10.39 6.60 2.01
N THR A 52 -11.08 6.94 3.10
CA THR A 52 -10.55 6.68 4.45
C THR A 52 -10.51 5.18 4.75
N THR A 53 -11.48 4.39 4.29
CA THR A 53 -11.46 2.93 4.49
C THR A 53 -10.35 2.22 3.70
N ILE A 54 -10.08 2.65 2.47
CA ILE A 54 -9.01 2.07 1.63
C ILE A 54 -7.62 2.38 2.19
N ALA A 55 -7.43 3.56 2.78
CA ALA A 55 -6.15 3.96 3.38
C ALA A 55 -5.70 3.05 4.55
N PHE A 56 -6.62 2.33 5.21
CA PHE A 56 -6.27 1.37 6.26
C PHE A 56 -5.86 -0.01 5.73
N PHE A 57 -6.26 -0.39 4.51
CA PHE A 57 -5.91 -1.69 3.93
C PHE A 57 -4.55 -1.70 3.23
N SER A 58 -3.89 -0.55 3.07
CA SER A 58 -2.52 -0.48 2.52
C SER A 58 -1.44 -0.90 3.52
N GLN A 59 -1.83 -1.25 4.75
CA GLN A 59 -0.96 -1.79 5.78
C GLN A 59 -1.53 -3.09 6.33
N VAL A 60 -1.74 -4.08 5.46
CA VAL A 60 -1.70 -5.45 5.97
C VAL A 60 -0.24 -5.75 6.25
N GLU A 61 0.21 -5.42 7.46
CA GLU A 61 1.40 -6.03 8.04
C GLU A 61 1.15 -7.53 8.02
N ALA A 62 1.76 -8.21 7.06
CA ALA A 62 1.76 -9.66 6.98
C ALA A 62 2.57 -10.19 8.17
N ALA A 63 1.96 -10.20 9.36
CA ALA A 63 2.43 -10.97 10.50
C ALA A 63 2.13 -12.44 10.19
N LEU A 64 2.92 -13.02 9.30
CA LEU A 64 2.85 -14.44 8.99
C LEU A 64 3.16 -15.23 10.28
N PRO A 65 2.42 -16.33 10.57
CA PRO A 65 2.66 -17.14 11.75
C PRO A 65 4.12 -17.62 11.76
N GLN A 66 4.85 -17.24 12.81
CA GLN A 66 6.23 -17.67 13.00
C GLN A 66 6.24 -19.18 13.25
N TYR A 67 6.60 -19.98 12.25
CA TYR A 67 6.87 -21.40 12.44
C TYR A 67 8.14 -21.57 13.27
N ARG A 68 8.00 -21.56 14.59
CA ARG A 68 9.08 -21.89 15.52
C ARG A 68 9.24 -23.41 15.55
N LYS A 69 10.14 -23.94 14.73
CA LYS A 69 10.62 -25.33 14.87
C LYS A 69 11.50 -25.37 16.12
N GLY A 70 11.11 -26.18 17.10
CA GLY A 70 11.64 -26.15 18.47
C GLY A 70 13.17 -26.27 18.56
N GLY A 71 13.73 -25.42 19.43
CA GLY A 71 15.09 -25.50 19.94
C GLY A 71 15.14 -24.77 21.27
N ILE A 72 15.25 -25.52 22.36
CA ILE A 72 15.42 -25.00 23.72
C ILE A 72 16.85 -24.46 23.83
N GLY A 73 16.97 -23.17 24.12
CA GLY A 73 18.15 -22.58 24.75
C GLY A 73 19.28 -22.15 23.82
N SER A 74 19.28 -20.88 23.44
CA SER A 74 20.43 -20.01 23.70
C SER A 74 20.00 -18.55 23.69
N ARG A 75 20.36 -17.89 24.78
CA ARG A 75 20.50 -16.45 25.02
C ARG A 75 20.00 -15.51 23.92
N ALA A 76 19.11 -14.60 24.35
CA ALA A 76 19.07 -13.25 23.83
C ALA A 76 20.48 -12.65 23.90
N ALA A 77 21.26 -12.81 22.84
CA ALA A 77 22.25 -11.83 22.48
C ALA A 77 21.46 -10.66 21.90
N GLN A 78 21.59 -9.50 22.53
CA GLN A 78 21.32 -8.23 21.88
C GLN A 78 22.39 -8.06 20.79
N ASP A 79 22.30 -8.86 19.73
CA ASP A 79 23.06 -8.62 18.52
C ASP A 79 22.22 -7.70 17.65
N GLU A 80 22.87 -6.65 17.17
CA GLU A 80 22.34 -5.65 16.26
C GLU A 80 21.76 -6.36 15.03
N ALA A 81 20.47 -6.67 15.07
CA ALA A 81 19.81 -7.42 14.00
C ALA A 81 20.05 -6.69 12.68
N LEU A 82 20.69 -7.37 11.73
CA LEU A 82 21.08 -6.81 10.44
C LEU A 82 19.85 -6.28 9.68
N ASN A 83 18.66 -6.82 9.96
CA ASN A 83 17.39 -6.44 9.35
C ASN A 83 17.55 -6.24 7.84
N LEU A 84 18.12 -7.26 7.18
CA LEU A 84 18.48 -7.20 5.77
C LEU A 84 17.22 -6.98 4.93
N ASN A 85 17.23 -5.92 4.15
CA ASN A 85 16.18 -5.57 3.20
C ASN A 85 16.76 -5.50 1.79
N VAL A 86 16.14 -6.23 0.87
CA VAL A 86 16.48 -6.27 -0.54
C VAL A 86 15.29 -5.73 -1.31
N THR A 87 15.48 -4.62 -2.02
CA THR A 87 14.45 -4.00 -2.86
C THR A 87 14.84 -4.13 -4.33
N VAL A 88 13.98 -4.79 -5.12
CA VAL A 88 14.14 -4.94 -6.57
C VAL A 88 13.46 -3.78 -7.29
N THR A 89 14.18 -3.10 -8.17
CA THR A 89 13.68 -1.97 -8.98
C THR A 89 13.98 -2.22 -10.45
N SER A 90 13.34 -1.49 -11.36
CA SER A 90 13.62 -1.58 -12.81
C SER A 90 15.09 -1.25 -13.16
N ALA A 91 15.74 -0.38 -12.39
CA ALA A 91 17.13 0.03 -12.61
C ALA A 91 18.17 -0.90 -11.95
N GLY A 92 17.75 -1.84 -11.10
CA GLY A 92 18.63 -2.73 -10.35
C GLY A 92 18.12 -3.06 -8.95
N VAL A 93 18.98 -3.64 -8.13
CA VAL A 93 18.68 -4.06 -6.76
C VAL A 93 19.36 -3.14 -5.75
N ILE A 94 18.62 -2.79 -4.70
CA ILE A 94 19.09 -2.05 -3.54
C ILE A 94 19.12 -3.01 -2.35
N VAL A 95 20.26 -3.09 -1.67
CA VAL A 95 20.40 -3.86 -0.44
C VAL A 95 20.68 -2.90 0.71
N SER A 96 19.97 -3.06 1.81
CA SER A 96 20.14 -2.25 3.02
C SER A 96 20.04 -3.11 4.27
N GLY A 97 20.79 -2.75 5.29
CA GLY A 97 20.65 -3.30 6.63
C GLY A 97 20.41 -2.21 7.66
N SER A 98 20.52 -2.57 8.93
CA SER A 98 20.43 -1.65 10.08
C SER A 98 21.37 -0.44 9.96
N GLY A 99 22.58 -0.65 9.41
CA GLY A 99 23.58 0.41 9.18
C GLY A 99 23.33 1.30 7.94
N GLY A 100 22.26 1.06 7.18
CA GLY A 100 21.91 1.81 5.97
C GLY A 100 22.09 1.03 4.67
N LYS A 101 22.05 1.74 3.53
CA LYS A 101 22.16 1.15 2.20
C LYS A 101 23.59 0.75 1.88
N LEU A 102 23.77 -0.41 1.26
CA LEU A 102 25.06 -0.92 0.84
C LEU A 102 25.49 -0.29 -0.50
N ALA A 103 26.76 0.09 -0.56
CA ALA A 103 27.43 0.52 -1.78
C ALA A 103 27.58 -0.66 -2.77
N ARG A 104 28.01 -0.34 -3.99
CA ARG A 104 28.32 -1.37 -4.99
C ARG A 104 29.32 -2.38 -4.46
N GLY A 105 28.97 -3.66 -4.56
CA GLY A 105 29.80 -4.75 -4.02
C GLY A 105 29.68 -4.96 -2.51
N CYS A 106 28.74 -4.34 -1.80
CA CYS A 106 28.32 -4.75 -0.45
C CYS A 106 29.43 -4.85 0.61
N ALA A 107 30.49 -4.06 0.45
CA ALA A 107 31.60 -3.98 1.40
C ALA A 107 31.43 -2.81 2.39
N THR A 108 30.76 -1.73 1.97
CA THR A 108 30.57 -0.52 2.76
C THR A 108 29.15 0.01 2.58
N THR A 109 28.71 0.85 3.51
CA THR A 109 27.46 1.60 3.35
C THR A 109 27.70 2.87 2.53
N ALA A 110 26.68 3.33 1.82
CA ALA A 110 26.74 4.57 1.06
C ALA A 110 25.49 5.43 1.29
N PRO A 111 25.65 6.73 1.57
CA PRO A 111 24.52 7.63 1.72
C PRO A 111 23.85 7.93 0.36
N GLY A 112 22.53 8.15 0.36
CA GLY A 112 21.77 8.63 -0.80
C GLY A 112 21.04 7.56 -1.62
N LYS A 113 20.78 7.86 -2.90
CA LYS A 113 20.11 6.96 -3.85
C LYS A 113 21.17 6.10 -4.55
N VAL A 114 21.65 5.07 -3.85
CA VAL A 114 22.63 4.13 -4.39
C VAL A 114 21.95 2.84 -4.81
N LEU A 115 22.22 2.41 -6.04
CA LEU A 115 21.92 1.07 -6.52
C LEU A 115 23.09 0.16 -6.14
N THR A 116 22.81 -0.79 -5.26
CA THR A 116 23.81 -1.74 -4.76
C THR A 116 24.27 -2.68 -5.87
N VAL A 117 23.33 -3.18 -6.66
CA VAL A 117 23.59 -4.01 -7.83
C VAL A 117 22.81 -3.41 -9.01
N PRO A 118 23.45 -2.61 -9.87
CA PRO A 118 22.77 -2.03 -11.03
C PRO A 118 22.37 -3.12 -12.03
N ALA A 119 21.28 -2.89 -12.77
CA ALA A 119 20.95 -3.72 -13.93
C ALA A 119 22.09 -3.67 -14.97
N ARG A 120 22.20 -4.75 -15.75
CA ARG A 120 23.20 -4.86 -16.82
C ARG A 120 22.87 -3.91 -17.97
N MET A 121 23.84 -3.72 -18.87
CA MET A 121 23.71 -2.81 -20.02
C MET A 121 22.59 -3.21 -21.00
N ASN A 122 22.16 -4.48 -20.98
CA ASN A 122 21.03 -5.00 -21.77
C ASN A 122 19.66 -4.79 -21.07
N GLY A 123 19.63 -4.18 -19.87
CA GLY A 123 18.43 -3.97 -19.08
C GLY A 123 18.05 -5.16 -18.19
N GLU A 124 18.77 -6.28 -18.25
CA GLU A 124 18.51 -7.44 -17.39
C GLU A 124 19.09 -7.26 -15.99
N GLN A 125 18.40 -7.83 -15.01
CA GLN A 125 18.83 -7.82 -13.60
C GLN A 125 20.06 -8.71 -13.39
N ASP A 126 20.99 -8.25 -12.55
CA ASP A 126 22.22 -8.98 -12.20
C ASP A 126 22.06 -9.82 -10.93
N TRP A 127 21.44 -11.00 -11.07
CA TRP A 127 21.22 -11.92 -9.95
C TRP A 127 22.52 -12.49 -9.38
N THR A 128 23.52 -12.76 -10.22
CA THR A 128 24.85 -13.21 -9.76
C THR A 128 25.54 -12.15 -8.92
N GLY A 129 25.42 -10.88 -9.32
CA GLY A 129 25.87 -9.74 -8.52
C GLY A 129 25.15 -9.63 -7.17
N LEU A 130 23.84 -9.90 -7.15
CA LEU A 130 23.06 -9.96 -5.92
C LEU A 130 23.53 -11.09 -4.99
N THR A 131 23.69 -12.32 -5.49
CA THR A 131 24.20 -13.45 -4.70
C THR A 131 25.58 -13.11 -4.12
N THR A 132 26.50 -12.59 -4.94
CA THR A 132 27.85 -12.19 -4.47
C THR A 132 27.79 -11.13 -3.38
N CYS A 133 26.85 -10.18 -3.50
CA CYS A 133 26.61 -9.16 -2.49
C CYS A 133 26.13 -9.78 -1.17
N VAL A 134 25.08 -10.59 -1.22
CA VAL A 134 24.48 -11.17 -0.01
C VAL A 134 25.38 -12.22 0.64
N THR A 135 26.22 -12.94 -0.12
CA THR A 135 27.24 -13.82 0.44
C THR A 135 28.25 -13.05 1.30
N ARG A 136 28.67 -11.86 0.86
CA ARG A 136 29.57 -11.00 1.64
C ARG A 136 28.90 -10.51 2.93
N VAL A 137 27.62 -10.18 2.86
CA VAL A 137 26.84 -9.80 4.04
C VAL A 137 26.70 -11.00 4.99
N LYS A 138 26.41 -12.19 4.47
CA LYS A 138 26.30 -13.43 5.27
C LYS A 138 27.61 -13.79 5.99
N GLN A 139 28.76 -13.51 5.39
CA GLN A 139 30.07 -13.68 6.04
C GLN A 139 30.28 -12.74 7.24
N GLN A 140 29.63 -11.56 7.24
CA GLN A 140 29.69 -10.62 8.36
C GLN A 140 28.65 -10.92 9.44
N PHE A 141 27.54 -11.56 9.06
CA PHE A 141 26.40 -11.86 9.92
C PHE A 141 26.01 -13.34 9.78
N GLU A 142 26.88 -14.24 10.22
CA GLU A 142 26.75 -15.70 10.01
C GLU A 142 25.46 -16.26 10.64
N ASP A 143 25.04 -15.71 11.78
CA ASP A 143 23.85 -16.15 12.51
C ASP A 143 22.53 -15.61 11.91
N GLU A 144 22.58 -14.59 11.05
CA GLU A 144 21.39 -14.01 10.45
C GLU A 144 20.83 -14.91 9.35
N THR A 145 19.56 -15.28 9.48
CA THR A 145 18.88 -16.21 8.56
C THR A 145 17.79 -15.53 7.75
N ARG A 146 17.39 -14.32 8.16
CA ARG A 146 16.23 -13.62 7.62
C ARG A 146 16.62 -12.55 6.63
N VAL A 147 15.84 -12.46 5.56
CA VAL A 147 15.90 -11.35 4.60
C VAL A 147 14.48 -10.90 4.27
N THR A 148 14.26 -9.58 4.24
CA THR A 148 13.01 -8.99 3.74
C THR A 148 13.20 -8.58 2.29
N LEU A 149 12.40 -9.15 1.39
CA LEU A 149 12.42 -8.86 -0.03
C LEU A 149 11.18 -8.03 -0.40
N SER A 150 11.41 -6.94 -1.14
CA SER A 150 10.37 -6.10 -1.73
C SER A 150 10.71 -5.79 -3.18
N ALA A 151 9.72 -5.35 -3.95
CA ALA A 151 9.93 -4.93 -5.33
C ALA A 151 9.01 -3.76 -5.70
N ASP A 152 9.44 -2.92 -6.63
CA ASP A 152 8.59 -1.87 -7.20
C ASP A 152 7.41 -2.49 -7.98
N PRO A 153 6.24 -1.82 -8.05
CA PRO A 153 5.03 -2.38 -8.68
C PRO A 153 5.17 -2.75 -10.16
N GLU A 154 6.12 -2.11 -10.85
CA GLU A 154 6.42 -2.32 -12.27
C GLU A 154 7.31 -3.53 -12.54
N VAL A 155 7.88 -4.15 -11.50
CA VAL A 155 8.80 -5.29 -11.62
C VAL A 155 8.00 -6.57 -11.90
N PRO A 156 8.28 -7.28 -13.01
CA PRO A 156 7.71 -8.60 -13.28
C PRO A 156 7.90 -9.59 -12.13
N TYR A 157 6.88 -10.42 -11.89
CA TYR A 157 6.92 -11.44 -10.83
C TYR A 157 8.11 -12.40 -10.96
N GLU A 158 8.53 -12.73 -12.18
CA GLU A 158 9.71 -13.56 -12.43
C GLU A 158 11.00 -13.00 -11.83
N HIS A 159 11.17 -11.68 -11.81
CA HIS A 159 12.33 -11.03 -11.19
C HIS A 159 12.26 -11.10 -9.67
N LEU A 160 11.07 -11.08 -9.09
CA LEU A 160 10.91 -11.30 -7.66
C LEU A 160 11.34 -12.72 -7.27
N VAL A 161 10.91 -13.74 -8.02
CA VAL A 161 11.30 -15.13 -7.79
C VAL A 161 12.80 -15.32 -7.96
N ALA A 162 13.39 -14.78 -9.03
CA ALA A 162 14.84 -14.85 -9.25
C ALA A 162 15.63 -14.16 -8.11
N ALA A 163 15.11 -13.05 -7.56
CA ALA A 163 15.69 -12.41 -6.39
C ALA A 163 15.57 -13.30 -5.14
N MET A 164 14.44 -13.97 -4.92
CA MET A 164 14.25 -14.94 -3.81
C MET A 164 15.28 -16.06 -3.86
N ASP A 165 15.52 -16.61 -5.05
CA ASP A 165 16.51 -17.67 -5.26
C ASP A 165 17.93 -17.14 -5.01
N ALA A 166 18.26 -15.98 -5.56
CA ALA A 166 19.57 -15.36 -5.41
C ALA A 166 19.94 -15.03 -3.94
N VAL A 167 18.96 -14.63 -3.11
CA VAL A 167 19.20 -14.34 -1.68
C VAL A 167 19.20 -15.58 -0.80
N ARG A 168 18.51 -16.66 -1.21
CA ARG A 168 18.51 -17.94 -0.51
C ARG A 168 19.84 -18.67 -0.68
N GLY A 169 20.48 -18.49 -1.84
CA GLY A 169 21.68 -19.24 -2.23
C GLY A 169 21.34 -20.59 -2.86
N ASP A 170 22.39 -21.32 -3.25
CA ASP A 170 22.29 -22.59 -3.95
C ASP A 170 22.29 -23.79 -2.98
N GLU A 171 22.13 -25.01 -3.51
CA GLU A 171 22.12 -26.26 -2.72
C GLU A 171 23.39 -26.46 -1.88
N ASP A 172 24.53 -25.97 -2.37
CA ASP A 172 25.83 -26.07 -1.69
C ASP A 172 26.05 -24.98 -0.62
N GLN A 173 25.35 -23.85 -0.71
CA GLN A 173 25.52 -22.71 0.20
C GLN A 173 24.18 -22.03 0.52
N VAL A 174 23.61 -22.41 1.67
CA VAL A 174 22.44 -21.72 2.23
C VAL A 174 22.87 -20.36 2.80
N LEU A 175 22.32 -19.29 2.24
CA LEU A 175 22.55 -17.91 2.68
C LEU A 175 21.45 -17.47 3.66
N PHE A 176 20.34 -16.96 3.14
CA PHE A 176 19.20 -16.48 3.93
C PHE A 176 17.95 -17.33 3.63
N PRO A 177 17.73 -18.44 4.36
CA PRO A 177 16.61 -19.35 4.08
C PRO A 177 15.24 -18.72 4.36
N ASP A 178 15.18 -17.80 5.34
CA ASP A 178 13.94 -17.17 5.79
C ASP A 178 13.67 -15.88 5.01
N VAL A 179 13.15 -16.04 3.80
CA VAL A 179 12.77 -14.92 2.92
C VAL A 179 11.36 -14.45 3.26
N LEU A 180 11.24 -13.22 3.76
CA LEU A 180 9.98 -12.54 3.99
C LEU A 180 9.66 -11.64 2.80
N LEU A 181 8.46 -11.77 2.23
CA LEU A 181 7.98 -10.85 1.21
C LEU A 181 7.28 -9.68 1.90
N SER A 182 7.74 -8.47 1.61
CA SER A 182 7.08 -7.23 2.01
C SER A 182 6.46 -6.57 0.79
N ALA A 183 5.17 -6.22 0.90
CA ALA A 183 4.46 -5.44 -0.10
C ALA A 183 4.97 -3.99 -0.03
N GLY A 184 6.10 -3.72 -0.66
CA GLY A 184 6.64 -2.38 -0.85
C GLY A 184 5.92 -1.67 -1.99
N ILE A 185 4.68 -1.21 -1.76
CA ILE A 185 4.10 -0.18 -2.64
C ILE A 185 4.89 1.12 -2.41
N ARG A 186 5.73 1.48 -3.38
CA ARG A 186 6.32 2.81 -3.50
C ARG A 186 5.72 3.53 -4.70
#